data_AF-C5L4U5-F1
#
_entry.id   AF-C5L4U5-F1
#
_cell.length_a   1.000
_cell.length_b   1.000
_cell.length_c   1.000
_cell.angle_alpha   90.00
_cell.angle_beta   90.00
_cell.angle_gamma   90.00
#
_symmetry.space_group_name_H-M   'P 1'
#
loop_
_entity.id
_entity.type
_entity.pdbx_description
1 polymer ?
#
loop_
_entity_poly.entity_id
_entity_poly.type
_entity_poly.pdbx_seq_one_letter_code
_entity_poly.pdbx_strand_id
1 'polypeptide(L)'
;MSKAYRMLIGDDLVSSVSYFEKFNPANRALLARVPVVTAEQIDEAVSAGRKAFEAFSKMSKDARNSILLACSEAMTASSTELAELLCEEQGKPLSSATKEVEWAINSFKKAANMPIPVKIIHEDDTGRVEVRYCPIGVVAAIVPWNFPLAIAACHAAISLAFGNAVIIKPSPHTPLTALRLGELFMGIVPPGLIQVFTGPDTP
;
A
#
# COMPACT_ATOMS: atom_id res chain seq x y z
N MET A 1 -20.57 15.10 9.53
CA MET A 1 -20.70 14.84 8.08
C MET A 1 -19.82 13.62 7.77
N SER A 2 -20.33 12.60 7.08
CA SER A 2 -19.54 11.41 6.71
C SER A 2 -18.41 11.81 5.77
N LYS A 3 -17.16 11.40 6.06
CA LYS A 3 -15.99 11.68 5.20
C LYS A 3 -16.13 10.87 3.90
N ALA A 4 -15.93 11.53 2.76
CA ALA A 4 -15.91 10.87 1.45
C ALA A 4 -14.48 10.39 1.17
N TYR A 5 -14.29 9.08 1.01
CA TYR A 5 -13.02 8.50 0.64
C TYR A 5 -12.95 8.27 -0.87
N ARG A 6 -11.73 8.32 -1.42
CA ARG A 6 -11.43 8.12 -2.84
C ARG A 6 -10.38 7.01 -3.00
N MET A 7 -10.42 6.31 -4.13
CA MET A 7 -9.43 5.31 -4.50
C MET A 7 -8.20 6.01 -5.08
N LEU A 8 -7.02 5.44 -4.90
CA LEU A 8 -5.80 5.91 -5.57
C LEU A 8 -5.58 5.03 -6.80
N ILE A 9 -5.73 5.61 -8.00
CA ILE A 9 -5.51 4.95 -9.28
C ILE A 9 -4.58 5.84 -10.10
N GLY A 10 -3.42 5.31 -10.49
CA GLY A 10 -2.37 6.10 -11.14
C GLY A 10 -1.84 7.21 -10.21
N ASP A 11 -2.13 8.46 -10.57
CA ASP A 11 -1.78 9.67 -9.80
C ASP A 11 -3.00 10.31 -9.13
N ASP A 12 -4.19 9.77 -9.38
CA ASP A 12 -5.45 10.46 -9.08
C ASP A 12 -6.20 9.83 -7.92
N LEU A 13 -6.85 10.70 -7.15
CA LEU A 13 -7.89 10.29 -6.21
C LEU A 13 -9.22 10.23 -6.94
N VAL A 14 -9.63 9.01 -7.26
CA VAL A 14 -10.78 8.72 -8.12
C VAL A 14 -12.01 8.37 -7.28
N SER A 15 -13.14 8.98 -7.62
CA SER A 15 -14.47 8.63 -7.09
C SER A 15 -15.05 7.42 -7.82
N SER A 16 -16.22 6.94 -7.39
CA SER A 16 -16.93 5.87 -8.09
C SER A 16 -18.38 6.30 -8.38
N VAL A 17 -19.03 5.59 -9.29
CA VAL A 17 -20.48 5.66 -9.49
C VAL A 17 -21.25 4.83 -8.46
N SER A 18 -20.57 3.92 -7.74
CA SER A 18 -21.16 3.02 -6.74
C SER A 18 -20.38 3.09 -5.42
N TYR A 19 -21.11 2.94 -4.31
CA TYR A 19 -20.56 3.02 -2.96
C TYR A 19 -21.25 2.04 -2.03
N PHE A 20 -20.51 1.48 -1.07
CA PHE A 20 -21.07 0.77 0.08
C PHE A 20 -20.84 1.56 1.37
N GLU A 21 -21.68 1.31 2.37
CA GLU A 21 -21.61 1.99 3.66
C GLU A 21 -20.71 1.24 4.63
N LYS A 22 -19.82 1.98 5.29
CA LYS A 22 -18.96 1.45 6.35
C LYS A 22 -19.42 1.99 7.69
N PHE A 23 -19.74 1.08 8.60
CA PHE A 23 -20.17 1.38 9.95
C PHE A 23 -19.08 1.04 10.97
N ASN A 24 -19.05 1.81 12.06
CA ASN A 24 -18.27 1.49 13.25
C ASN A 24 -18.90 0.26 13.92
N PRO A 25 -18.15 -0.83 14.13
CA PRO A 25 -18.72 -2.07 14.66
C PRO A 25 -19.13 -1.97 16.15
N ALA A 26 -18.59 -1.01 16.92
CA ALA A 26 -18.87 -0.86 18.35
C ALA A 26 -20.21 -0.14 18.62
N ASN A 27 -20.57 0.84 17.80
CA ASN A 27 -21.76 1.67 18.03
C ASN A 27 -22.72 1.76 16.82
N ARG A 28 -22.40 1.10 15.71
CA ARG A 28 -23.15 1.11 14.44
C ARG A 28 -23.32 2.49 13.78
N ALA A 29 -22.56 3.49 14.21
CA ALA A 29 -22.55 4.79 13.54
C ALA A 29 -21.95 4.65 12.14
N LEU A 30 -22.55 5.35 11.16
CA LEU A 30 -22.01 5.44 9.82
C LEU A 30 -20.69 6.22 9.85
N LEU A 31 -19.60 5.59 9.40
CA LEU A 31 -18.29 6.23 9.30
C LEU A 31 -18.11 6.91 7.95
N ALA A 32 -18.36 6.16 6.87
CA ALA A 32 -18.06 6.61 5.51
C ALA A 32 -18.88 5.86 4.46
N ARG A 33 -18.97 6.47 3.27
CA ARG A 33 -19.34 5.78 2.03
C ARG A 33 -18.05 5.46 1.28
N VAL A 34 -17.85 4.19 0.96
CA VAL A 34 -16.62 3.66 0.38
C VAL A 34 -16.85 3.38 -1.10
N PRO A 35 -16.01 3.92 -2.02
CA PRO A 35 -16.19 3.73 -3.45
C PRO A 35 -16.00 2.26 -3.86
N VAL A 36 -16.76 1.82 -4.85
CA VAL A 36 -16.62 0.49 -5.46
C VAL A 36 -15.91 0.63 -6.79
N VAL A 37 -14.79 -0.07 -6.96
CA VAL A 37 -14.02 -0.08 -8.20
C VAL A 37 -14.82 -0.72 -9.35
N THR A 38 -14.72 -0.17 -10.55
CA THR A 38 -15.24 -0.81 -11.77
C THR A 38 -14.18 -1.67 -12.45
N ALA A 39 -14.58 -2.52 -13.40
CA ALA A 39 -13.63 -3.33 -14.17
C ALA A 39 -12.64 -2.45 -14.96
N GLU A 40 -13.13 -1.35 -15.54
CA GLU A 40 -12.32 -0.40 -16.31
C GLU A 40 -11.29 0.29 -15.40
N GLN A 41 -11.70 0.67 -14.19
CA GLN A 41 -10.79 1.25 -13.19
C GLN A 41 -9.70 0.26 -12.73
N ILE A 42 -10.00 -1.04 -12.70
CA ILE A 42 -9.00 -2.09 -12.43
C ILE A 42 -7.99 -2.14 -13.60
N ASP A 43 -8.47 -2.14 -14.84
CA ASP A 43 -7.60 -2.16 -16.02
C ASP A 43 -6.71 -0.90 -16.10
N GLU A 44 -7.27 0.27 -15.79
CA GLU A 44 -6.53 1.53 -15.65
C GLU A 44 -5.43 1.41 -14.59
N ALA A 45 -5.75 0.87 -13.42
CA ALA A 45 -4.78 0.68 -12.35
C ALA A 45 -3.64 -0.27 -12.75
N VAL A 46 -3.97 -1.40 -13.39
CA VAL A 46 -2.98 -2.36 -13.89
C VAL A 46 -2.09 -1.73 -14.96
N SER A 47 -2.68 -0.97 -15.89
CA SER A 47 -1.94 -0.26 -16.95
C SER A 47 -0.99 0.78 -16.37
N ALA A 48 -1.46 1.61 -15.42
CA ALA A 48 -0.65 2.60 -14.73
C ALA A 48 0.52 1.94 -13.97
N GLY A 49 0.26 0.83 -13.27
CA GLY A 49 1.29 0.08 -12.56
C GLY A 49 2.36 -0.50 -13.48
N ARG A 50 1.97 -1.06 -14.64
CA ARG A 50 2.91 -1.58 -15.65
C ARG A 50 3.80 -0.47 -16.21
N LYS A 51 3.22 0.69 -16.53
CA LYS A 51 3.96 1.85 -17.04
C LYS A 51 4.97 2.36 -16.00
N ALA A 52 4.55 2.51 -14.75
CA ALA A 52 5.42 2.99 -13.67
C ALA A 52 6.57 2.00 -13.39
N PHE A 53 6.27 0.70 -13.47
CA PHE A 53 7.22 -0.39 -13.25
C PHE A 53 8.44 -0.33 -14.20
N GLU A 54 8.26 0.06 -15.47
CA GLU A 54 9.36 0.09 -16.46
C GLU A 54 10.54 0.97 -16.04
N ALA A 55 10.25 2.12 -15.43
CA ALA A 55 11.26 3.02 -14.90
C ALA A 55 11.69 2.62 -13.48
N PHE A 56 10.72 2.27 -12.62
CA PHE A 56 10.98 1.97 -11.21
C PHE A 56 11.85 0.73 -10.99
N SER A 57 11.66 -0.31 -11.81
CA SER A 57 12.48 -1.54 -11.77
C SER A 57 13.96 -1.31 -12.01
N LYS A 58 14.32 -0.21 -12.70
CA LYS A 58 15.69 0.19 -13.02
C LYS A 58 16.27 1.19 -12.01
N MET A 59 15.47 1.72 -11.10
CA MET A 59 15.96 2.64 -10.07
C MET A 59 16.99 1.95 -9.17
N SER A 60 17.95 2.72 -8.65
CA SER A 60 18.92 2.19 -7.69
C SER A 60 18.21 1.79 -6.39
N LYS A 61 18.82 0.86 -5.65
CA LYS A 61 18.32 0.47 -4.33
C LYS A 61 18.20 1.69 -3.41
N ASP A 62 19.20 2.57 -3.40
CA ASP A 62 19.21 3.75 -2.53
C ASP A 62 18.07 4.72 -2.85
N ALA A 63 17.76 4.93 -4.13
CA ALA A 63 16.62 5.77 -4.52
C ALA A 63 15.28 5.17 -4.06
N ARG A 64 15.11 3.83 -4.16
CA ARG A 64 13.92 3.15 -3.62
C ARG A 64 13.87 3.22 -2.09
N ASN A 65 15.01 3.13 -1.42
CA ASN A 65 15.12 3.27 0.03
C ASN A 65 14.70 4.66 0.51
N SER A 66 15.06 5.72 -0.21
CA SER A 66 14.61 7.08 0.10
C SER A 66 13.08 7.20 0.05
N ILE A 67 12.43 6.60 -0.96
CA ILE A 67 10.96 6.57 -1.06
C ILE A 67 10.34 5.83 0.13
N LEU A 68 10.88 4.66 0.50
CA LEU A 68 10.41 3.86 1.63
C LEU A 68 10.53 4.63 2.96
N LEU A 69 11.65 5.34 3.18
CA LEU A 69 11.84 6.15 4.38
C LEU A 69 10.86 7.32 4.42
N ALA A 70 10.64 8.01 3.30
CA ALA A 70 9.66 9.10 3.21
C ALA A 70 8.22 8.61 3.48
N CYS A 71 7.85 7.42 2.99
CA CYS A 71 6.56 6.78 3.33
C CYS A 71 6.44 6.55 4.84
N SER A 72 7.51 6.03 5.47
CA SER A 72 7.53 5.85 6.92
C SER A 72 7.38 7.16 7.69
N GLU A 73 7.97 8.25 7.23
CA GLU A 73 7.88 9.57 7.86
C GLU A 73 6.46 10.13 7.76
N ALA A 74 5.83 10.04 6.59
CA ALA A 74 4.46 10.47 6.38
C ALA A 74 3.45 9.71 7.27
N MET A 75 3.63 8.38 7.40
CA MET A 75 2.83 7.58 8.33
C MET A 75 3.09 7.94 9.79
N THR A 76 4.33 8.26 10.16
CA THR A 76 4.68 8.69 11.53
C THR A 76 3.98 10.00 11.87
N ALA A 77 4.00 10.97 10.95
CA ALA A 77 3.33 12.26 11.10
C ALA A 77 1.80 12.12 11.24
N SER A 78 1.22 11.05 10.68
CA SER A 78 -0.23 10.78 10.74
C SER A 78 -0.58 9.64 11.70
N SER A 79 0.34 9.25 12.59
CA SER A 79 0.20 8.01 13.39
C SER A 79 -1.00 8.01 14.33
N THR A 80 -1.29 9.14 14.99
CA THR A 80 -2.48 9.29 15.83
C THR A 80 -3.77 9.18 15.01
N GLU A 81 -3.85 9.91 13.89
CA GLU A 81 -5.01 9.88 12.97
C GLU A 81 -5.27 8.44 12.47
N LEU A 82 -4.21 7.73 12.07
CA LEU A 82 -4.31 6.35 11.59
C LEU A 82 -4.77 5.39 12.70
N ALA A 83 -4.32 5.58 13.94
CA ALA A 83 -4.71 4.74 15.07
C ALA A 83 -6.19 4.95 15.45
N GLU A 84 -6.65 6.20 15.46
CA GLU A 84 -8.06 6.56 15.71
C GLU A 84 -8.95 5.99 14.61
N LEU A 85 -8.59 6.20 13.34
CA LEU A 85 -9.34 5.67 12.20
C LEU A 85 -9.42 4.13 12.24
N LEU A 86 -8.30 3.46 12.54
CA LEU A 86 -8.26 1.99 12.66
C LEU A 86 -9.15 1.50 13.81
N CYS A 87 -9.11 2.18 14.96
CA CYS A 87 -9.96 1.89 16.11
C CYS A 87 -11.45 2.02 15.75
N GLU A 88 -11.85 3.12 15.11
CA GLU A 88 -13.23 3.35 14.68
C GLU A 88 -13.70 2.33 13.65
N GLU A 89 -12.86 2.06 12.65
CA GLU A 89 -13.21 1.22 11.53
C GLU A 89 -13.33 -0.25 11.91
N GLN A 90 -12.38 -0.76 12.68
CA GLN A 90 -12.24 -2.18 12.99
C GLN A 90 -12.84 -2.55 14.35
N GLY A 91 -12.93 -1.59 15.28
CA GLY A 91 -13.42 -1.82 16.64
C GLY A 91 -12.37 -2.36 17.61
N LYS A 92 -11.09 -2.40 17.24
CA LYS A 92 -10.02 -2.77 18.19
C LYS A 92 -9.73 -1.63 19.16
N PRO A 93 -9.32 -1.91 20.41
CA PRO A 93 -8.91 -0.87 21.35
C PRO A 93 -7.81 0.02 20.78
N LEU A 94 -7.85 1.32 21.08
CA LEU A 94 -6.89 2.30 20.59
C LEU A 94 -5.43 1.88 20.84
N SER A 95 -5.13 1.32 22.02
CA SER A 95 -3.79 0.82 22.34
C SER A 95 -3.32 -0.33 21.42
N SER A 96 -4.24 -1.16 20.93
CA SER A 96 -3.93 -2.18 19.93
C SER A 96 -3.80 -1.58 18.53
N ALA A 97 -4.59 -0.55 18.21
CA ALA A 97 -4.50 0.16 16.93
C ALA A 97 -3.16 0.90 16.82
N THR A 98 -2.70 1.59 17.86
CA THR A 98 -1.40 2.26 17.92
C THR A 98 -0.24 1.29 17.63
N LYS A 99 -0.26 0.11 18.24
CA LYS A 99 0.76 -0.94 17.98
C LYS A 99 0.76 -1.41 16.52
N GLU A 100 -0.41 -1.51 15.89
CA GLU A 100 -0.48 -1.86 14.48
C GLU A 100 0.06 -0.75 13.58
N VAL A 101 -0.24 0.52 13.88
CA VAL A 101 0.32 1.67 13.17
C VAL A 101 1.84 1.68 13.29
N GLU A 102 2.39 1.43 14.48
CA GLU A 102 3.84 1.30 14.68
C GLU A 102 4.43 0.16 13.84
N TRP A 103 3.75 -0.98 13.76
CA TRP A 103 4.18 -2.09 12.89
C TRP A 103 4.16 -1.68 11.41
N ALA A 104 3.12 -1.00 10.96
CA ALA A 104 2.99 -0.52 9.59
C ALA A 104 4.13 0.46 9.23
N ILE A 105 4.40 1.45 10.08
CA ILE A 105 5.52 2.40 9.96
C ILE A 105 6.85 1.64 9.88
N ASN A 106 7.08 0.70 10.80
CA ASN A 106 8.32 -0.06 10.87
C ASN A 106 8.52 -1.00 9.68
N SER A 107 7.45 -1.39 8.97
CA SER A 107 7.56 -2.21 7.76
C SER A 107 8.31 -1.48 6.65
N PHE A 108 8.01 -0.19 6.44
CA PHE A 108 8.73 0.66 5.50
C PHE A 108 10.19 0.89 5.92
N LYS A 109 10.44 1.21 7.20
CA LYS A 109 11.82 1.37 7.72
C LYS A 109 12.66 0.12 7.55
N LYS A 110 12.09 -1.05 7.84
CA LYS A 110 12.78 -2.35 7.70
C LYS A 110 13.02 -2.70 6.24
N ALA A 111 12.04 -2.46 5.36
CA ALA A 111 12.17 -2.72 3.93
C ALA A 111 13.29 -1.88 3.29
N ALA A 112 13.45 -0.61 3.68
CA ALA A 112 14.54 0.25 3.22
C ALA A 112 15.93 -0.30 3.58
N ASN A 113 16.05 -1.00 4.71
CA ASN A 113 17.31 -1.57 5.17
C ASN A 113 17.50 -3.04 4.75
N MET A 114 16.53 -3.63 4.05
CA MET A 114 16.57 -5.04 3.68
C MET A 114 17.68 -5.30 2.65
N PRO A 115 18.61 -6.24 2.88
CA PRO A 115 19.56 -6.64 1.86
C PRO A 115 18.84 -7.39 0.73
N ILE A 116 19.20 -7.10 -0.51
CA ILE A 116 18.80 -7.91 -1.67
C ILE A 116 20.04 -8.74 -2.02
N PRO A 117 20.07 -10.02 -1.65
CA PRO A 117 21.28 -10.81 -1.80
C PRO A 117 21.62 -11.02 -3.28
N VAL A 118 22.92 -10.92 -3.56
CA VAL A 118 23.52 -11.24 -4.84
C VAL A 118 24.49 -12.38 -4.58
N LYS A 119 24.25 -13.53 -5.21
CA LYS A 119 25.13 -14.69 -5.06
C LYS A 119 26.12 -14.72 -6.21
N ILE A 120 27.39 -14.54 -5.90
CA ILE A 120 28.48 -14.69 -6.87
C ILE A 120 28.77 -16.19 -6.99
N ILE A 121 28.67 -16.73 -8.20
CA ILE A 121 28.94 -18.13 -8.50
C ILE A 121 30.39 -18.31 -8.94
N HIS A 122 30.89 -17.35 -9.71
CA HIS A 122 32.24 -17.34 -10.27
C HIS A 122 32.68 -15.89 -10.49
N GLU A 123 33.93 -15.57 -10.20
CA GLU A 123 34.54 -14.26 -10.46
C GLU A 123 36.06 -14.46 -10.62
N ASP A 124 36.56 -14.29 -11.85
CA ASP A 124 37.98 -14.34 -12.19
C ASP A 124 38.33 -13.29 -13.27
N ASP A 125 39.57 -13.31 -13.76
CA ASP A 125 40.06 -12.38 -14.78
C ASP A 125 39.32 -12.49 -16.13
N THR A 126 38.54 -13.56 -16.35
CA THR A 126 37.78 -13.82 -17.58
C THR A 126 36.32 -13.41 -17.48
N GLY A 127 35.79 -13.22 -16.27
CA GLY A 127 34.46 -12.68 -16.06
C GLY A 127 33.81 -13.03 -14.72
N ARG A 128 32.54 -12.60 -14.59
CA ARG A 128 31.74 -12.76 -13.37
C ARG A 128 30.37 -13.35 -13.68
N VAL A 129 29.96 -14.34 -12.90
CA VAL A 129 28.65 -15.00 -12.96
C VAL A 129 27.92 -14.79 -11.64
N GLU A 130 26.69 -14.29 -11.71
CA GLU A 130 25.90 -13.95 -10.54
C GLU A 130 24.45 -14.44 -10.64
N VAL A 131 23.87 -14.76 -9.49
CA VAL A 131 22.43 -14.94 -9.31
C VAL A 131 21.88 -13.74 -8.54
N ARG A 132 20.86 -13.09 -9.11
CA ARG A 132 20.22 -11.89 -8.58
C ARG A 132 18.71 -12.08 -8.51
N TYR A 133 18.09 -11.39 -7.55
CA TYR A 133 16.65 -11.24 -7.49
C TYR A 133 16.23 -10.03 -8.33
N CYS A 134 15.38 -10.27 -9.32
CA CYS A 134 14.82 -9.24 -10.18
C CYS A 134 13.34 -9.02 -9.83
N PRO A 135 12.81 -7.79 -9.95
CA PRO A 135 11.39 -7.57 -9.79
C PRO A 135 10.58 -8.33 -10.84
N ILE A 136 9.33 -8.62 -10.50
CA ILE A 136 8.40 -9.43 -11.31
C ILE A 136 7.29 -8.62 -11.98
N GLY A 137 7.08 -7.36 -11.59
CA GLY A 137 6.13 -6.45 -12.23
C GLY A 137 5.12 -5.83 -11.27
N VAL A 138 3.83 -6.03 -11.55
CA VAL A 138 2.71 -5.51 -10.76
C VAL A 138 2.15 -6.63 -9.86
N VAL A 139 2.10 -6.38 -8.55
CA VAL A 139 1.59 -7.32 -7.55
C VAL A 139 0.20 -6.90 -7.10
N ALA A 140 -0.74 -7.83 -7.03
CA ALA A 140 -2.03 -7.62 -6.37
C ALA A 140 -1.96 -8.09 -4.92
N ALA A 141 -2.18 -7.19 -3.97
CA ALA A 141 -2.24 -7.48 -2.54
C ALA A 141 -3.69 -7.43 -2.05
N ILE A 142 -4.27 -8.59 -1.78
CA ILE A 142 -5.63 -8.72 -1.23
C ILE A 142 -5.50 -8.88 0.29
N VAL A 143 -5.91 -7.85 1.04
CA VAL A 143 -5.55 -7.68 2.45
C VAL A 143 -6.73 -7.98 3.38
N PRO A 144 -6.56 -8.79 4.44
CA PRO A 144 -7.64 -9.16 5.36
C PRO A 144 -7.99 -8.04 6.35
N TRP A 145 -9.06 -8.25 7.13
CA TRP A 145 -9.62 -7.25 8.03
C TRP A 145 -9.01 -7.20 9.43
N ASN A 146 -8.16 -8.15 9.83
CA ASN A 146 -7.69 -8.30 11.23
C ASN A 146 -6.46 -7.44 11.57
N PHE A 147 -5.58 -7.21 10.60
CA PHE A 147 -4.48 -6.23 10.68
C PHE A 147 -4.39 -5.44 9.37
N PRO A 148 -5.46 -4.71 9.01
CA PRO A 148 -5.63 -4.19 7.67
C PRO A 148 -4.54 -3.18 7.30
N LEU A 149 -4.09 -2.35 8.25
CA LEU A 149 -3.08 -1.34 7.98
C LEU A 149 -1.69 -1.97 7.92
N ALA A 150 -1.33 -2.82 8.89
CA ALA A 150 0.01 -3.40 8.93
C ALA A 150 0.25 -4.38 7.77
N ILE A 151 -0.74 -5.19 7.39
CA ILE A 151 -0.58 -6.13 6.29
C ILE A 151 -0.51 -5.36 4.95
N ALA A 152 -1.36 -4.35 4.73
CA ALA A 152 -1.27 -3.50 3.54
C ALA A 152 0.09 -2.80 3.43
N ALA A 153 0.56 -2.18 4.52
CA ALA A 153 1.86 -1.54 4.58
C ALA A 153 3.02 -2.51 4.34
N CYS A 154 2.95 -3.73 4.87
CA CYS A 154 3.97 -4.76 4.64
C CYS A 154 4.06 -5.15 3.16
N HIS A 155 2.92 -5.44 2.52
CA HIS A 155 2.89 -5.73 1.08
C HIS A 155 3.41 -4.56 0.24
N ALA A 156 3.04 -3.34 0.59
CA ALA A 156 3.51 -2.14 -0.08
C ALA A 156 5.03 -1.96 0.04
N ALA A 157 5.54 -2.02 1.28
CA ALA A 157 6.95 -1.83 1.58
C ALA A 157 7.85 -2.87 0.91
N ILE A 158 7.48 -4.16 0.95
CA ILE A 158 8.25 -5.23 0.31
C ILE A 158 8.19 -5.12 -1.20
N SER A 159 7.02 -4.81 -1.78
CA SER A 159 6.89 -4.64 -3.23
C SER A 159 7.82 -3.54 -3.74
N LEU A 160 7.79 -2.37 -3.10
CA LEU A 160 8.65 -1.25 -3.47
C LEU A 160 10.14 -1.56 -3.25
N ALA A 161 10.53 -2.19 -2.14
CA ALA A 161 11.92 -2.53 -1.87
C ALA A 161 12.54 -3.41 -2.98
N PHE A 162 11.76 -4.38 -3.45
CA PHE A 162 12.16 -5.29 -4.53
C PHE A 162 11.92 -4.73 -5.93
N GLY A 163 11.44 -3.49 -6.08
CA GLY A 163 11.30 -2.82 -7.38
C GLY A 163 9.99 -3.12 -8.12
N ASN A 164 8.96 -3.59 -7.42
CA ASN A 164 7.64 -3.90 -7.98
C ASN A 164 6.65 -2.76 -7.73
N ALA A 165 5.67 -2.65 -8.62
CA ALA A 165 4.45 -1.91 -8.34
C ALA A 165 3.47 -2.81 -7.57
N VAL A 166 2.56 -2.21 -6.79
CA VAL A 166 1.58 -2.92 -5.98
C VAL A 166 0.22 -2.24 -6.02
N ILE A 167 -0.80 -3.07 -6.19
CA ILE A 167 -2.21 -2.69 -6.13
C ILE A 167 -2.82 -3.37 -4.91
N ILE A 168 -3.40 -2.58 -4.01
CA ILE A 168 -3.95 -3.06 -2.74
C ILE A 168 -5.47 -3.07 -2.84
N LYS A 169 -6.06 -4.25 -2.63
CA LYS A 169 -7.50 -4.42 -2.35
C LYS A 169 -7.68 -4.78 -0.87
N PRO A 170 -8.07 -3.84 0.00
CA PRO A 170 -8.37 -4.16 1.39
C PRO A 170 -9.71 -4.91 1.48
N SER A 171 -9.91 -5.62 2.58
CA SER A 171 -11.22 -6.19 2.93
C SER A 171 -12.28 -5.09 2.97
N PRO A 172 -13.50 -5.34 2.46
CA PRO A 172 -14.60 -4.38 2.55
C PRO A 172 -15.03 -4.10 4.00
N HIS A 173 -14.60 -4.90 4.97
CA HIS A 173 -14.86 -4.66 6.39
C HIS A 173 -13.96 -3.59 7.01
N THR A 174 -12.77 -3.35 6.43
CA THR A 174 -11.78 -2.38 6.92
C THR A 174 -11.01 -1.67 5.79
N PRO A 175 -11.69 -1.01 4.83
CA PRO A 175 -11.04 -0.32 3.71
C PRO A 175 -10.38 1.02 4.02
N LEU A 176 -10.85 1.78 5.01
CA LEU A 176 -10.57 3.21 5.20
C LEU A 176 -9.11 3.50 5.49
N THR A 177 -8.48 2.69 6.35
CA THR A 177 -7.05 2.86 6.65
C THR A 177 -6.14 2.64 5.44
N ALA A 178 -6.49 1.71 4.55
CA ALA A 178 -5.76 1.49 3.31
C ALA A 178 -5.99 2.63 2.30
N LEU A 179 -7.22 3.15 2.18
CA LEU A 179 -7.50 4.34 1.36
C LEU A 179 -6.70 5.56 1.87
N ARG A 180 -6.61 5.73 3.19
CA ARG A 180 -5.82 6.79 3.81
C ARG A 180 -4.32 6.62 3.53
N LEU A 181 -3.80 5.40 3.50
CA LEU A 181 -2.42 5.15 3.05
C LEU A 181 -2.18 5.63 1.62
N GLY A 182 -3.11 5.35 0.70
CA GLY A 182 -3.04 5.83 -0.68
C GLY A 182 -2.88 7.36 -0.72
N GLU A 183 -3.76 8.08 -0.02
CA GLU A 183 -3.69 9.54 0.08
C GLU A 183 -2.37 10.04 0.67
N LEU A 184 -1.85 9.39 1.71
CA LEU A 184 -0.61 9.79 2.38
C LEU A 184 0.64 9.64 1.50
N PHE A 185 0.62 8.71 0.54
CA PHE A 185 1.75 8.44 -0.33
C PHE A 185 1.76 9.24 -1.62
N MET A 186 0.69 10.00 -1.89
CA MET A 186 0.67 10.93 -3.02
C MET A 186 1.79 11.96 -2.90
N GLY A 187 2.50 12.19 -4.00
CA GLY A 187 3.67 13.08 -4.04
C GLY A 187 4.94 12.51 -3.42
N ILE A 188 4.88 11.35 -2.74
CA ILE A 188 6.04 10.64 -2.19
C ILE A 188 6.42 9.48 -3.11
N VAL A 189 5.43 8.68 -3.49
CA VAL A 189 5.59 7.49 -4.31
C VAL A 189 5.27 7.86 -5.76
N PRO A 190 6.12 7.49 -6.73
CA PRO A 190 5.81 7.71 -8.14
C PRO A 190 4.43 7.14 -8.53
N PRO A 191 3.65 7.86 -9.36
CA PRO A 191 2.30 7.45 -9.73
C PRO A 191 2.23 6.01 -10.26
N GLY A 192 1.20 5.28 -9.86
CA GLY A 192 0.98 3.88 -10.27
C GLY A 192 1.77 2.82 -9.48
N LEU A 193 2.77 3.18 -8.68
CA LEU A 193 3.56 2.18 -7.93
C LEU A 193 2.88 1.67 -6.67
N ILE A 194 2.15 2.52 -5.95
CA ILE A 194 1.17 2.08 -4.94
C ILE A 194 -0.18 2.59 -5.41
N GLN A 195 -1.14 1.68 -5.49
CA GLN A 195 -2.52 1.99 -5.83
C GLN A 195 -3.43 1.27 -4.85
N VAL A 196 -4.57 1.89 -4.54
CA VAL A 196 -5.53 1.35 -3.58
C VAL A 196 -6.92 1.49 -4.17
N PHE A 197 -7.58 0.37 -4.41
CA PHE A 197 -8.98 0.35 -4.80
C PHE A 197 -9.80 -0.48 -3.83
N THR A 198 -11.10 -0.27 -3.82
CA THR A 198 -12.03 -0.90 -2.89
C THR A 198 -13.21 -1.52 -3.61
N GLY A 199 -13.79 -2.55 -3.01
CA GLY A 199 -14.96 -3.21 -3.54
C GLY A 199 -15.39 -4.36 -2.65
N PRO A 200 -16.65 -4.81 -2.79
CA PRO A 200 -17.15 -5.99 -2.08
C PRO A 200 -16.36 -7.26 -2.45
N ASP A 201 -16.59 -8.34 -1.70
CA ASP A 201 -15.98 -9.65 -1.99
C ASP A 201 -16.80 -10.46 -3.01
N THR A 202 -18.03 -10.02 -3.30
CA THR A 202 -18.88 -10.54 -4.38
C THR A 202 -18.91 -9.56 -5.54
N PRO A 203 -19.06 -10.04 -6.80
CA PRO A 203 -19.26 -9.21 -7.98
C PRO A 203 -20.46 -8.25 -7.86
#